data_AF-A0A523IPG9-F1
#
_entry.id   AF-A0A523IPG9-F1
#
_cell.length_a   1.000
_cell.length_b   1.000
_cell.length_c   1.000
_cell.angle_alpha   90.00
_cell.angle_beta   90.00
_cell.angle_gamma   90.00
#
_symmetry.space_group_name_H-M   'P 1'
#
loop_
_entity.id
_entity.type
_entity.pdbx_description
1 polymer ?
#
loop_
_entity_poly.entity_id
_entity_poly.type
_entity_poly.pdbx_seq_one_letter_code
_entity_poly.pdbx_strand_id
1 'polypeptide(L)'
;MFQKLRSDLVKELNPIRLLLVNANGFSLNGVGPSLNHRLNGNQIELLRDSGVECVAFSGAKSEEISSVAENLGIELHEAVSDIKPFYAKTKSELSLSDHEIAFICRDYTDLPIMKNITFTAVTPDAPLAVKSESYYAAYGIGSHAVREIASLILKSKRYPNGWSE
;
A
#
# COMPACT_ATOMS: atom_id res chain seq x y z
N MET A 1 12.14 -2.77 -19.73
CA MET A 1 10.96 -2.59 -20.61
C MET A 1 9.79 -2.24 -19.69
N PHE A 2 9.44 -0.96 -19.53
CA PHE A 2 8.33 -0.58 -18.66
C PHE A 2 7.02 -0.76 -19.42
N GLN A 3 6.19 -1.71 -18.98
CA GLN A 3 4.88 -1.93 -19.56
C GLN A 3 4.01 -0.67 -19.43
N LYS A 4 3.28 -0.35 -20.49
CA LYS A 4 2.18 0.62 -20.51
C LYS A 4 1.24 0.35 -19.33
N LEU A 5 0.99 1.35 -18.49
CA LEU A 5 -0.08 1.23 -17.49
C LEU A 5 -1.41 1.14 -18.25
N ARG A 6 -2.15 0.05 -18.02
CA ARG A 6 -3.46 -0.14 -18.63
C ARG A 6 -4.43 0.93 -18.11
N SER A 7 -5.36 1.37 -18.96
CA SER A 7 -6.27 2.49 -18.65
C SER A 7 -7.30 2.17 -17.57
N ASP A 8 -7.69 0.90 -17.42
CA ASP A 8 -8.46 0.39 -16.28
C ASP A 8 -7.70 0.60 -14.97
N LEU A 9 -6.43 0.23 -14.90
CA LEU A 9 -5.60 0.39 -13.71
C LEU A 9 -5.43 1.87 -13.33
N VAL A 10 -5.27 2.77 -14.31
CA VAL A 10 -5.19 4.22 -14.04
C VAL A 10 -6.50 4.74 -13.45
N LYS A 11 -7.66 4.26 -13.93
CA LYS A 11 -8.97 4.68 -13.39
C LYS A 11 -9.14 4.30 -11.93
N GLU A 12 -8.67 3.13 -11.51
CA GLU A 12 -8.74 2.71 -10.11
C GLU A 12 -7.75 3.48 -9.22
N LEU A 13 -6.57 3.83 -9.74
CA LEU A 13 -5.49 4.44 -8.97
C LEU A 13 -5.56 5.98 -8.89
N ASN A 14 -6.13 6.64 -9.91
CA ASN A 14 -6.17 8.10 -9.96
C ASN A 14 -6.98 8.74 -8.83
N PRO A 15 -8.11 8.19 -8.34
CA PRO A 15 -8.86 8.75 -7.22
C PRO A 15 -8.20 8.58 -5.85
N ILE A 16 -7.18 7.71 -5.74
CA ILE A 16 -6.61 7.33 -4.45
C ILE A 16 -6.01 8.53 -3.70
N ARG A 17 -6.35 8.65 -2.42
CA ARG A 17 -5.88 9.64 -1.45
C ARG A 17 -5.33 9.02 -0.17
N LEU A 18 -5.51 7.71 0.02
CA LEU A 18 -4.89 6.94 1.10
C LEU A 18 -4.34 5.61 0.56
N LEU A 19 -3.07 5.33 0.87
CA LEU A 19 -2.48 4.01 0.78
C LEU A 19 -2.43 3.39 2.17
N LEU A 20 -3.31 2.41 2.42
CA LEU A 20 -3.33 1.59 3.62
C LEU A 20 -2.40 0.38 3.44
N VAL A 21 -1.68 -0.01 4.49
CA VAL A 21 -0.67 -1.08 4.41
C VAL A 21 -0.74 -2.00 5.62
N ASN A 22 -0.90 -3.32 5.38
CA ASN A 22 -0.67 -4.32 6.43
C ASN A 22 0.84 -4.49 6.65
N ALA A 23 1.34 -3.98 7.77
CA ALA A 23 2.76 -3.87 8.08
C ALA A 23 3.40 -5.20 8.49
N ASN A 24 2.60 -6.24 8.77
CA ASN A 24 3.13 -7.56 9.15
C ASN A 24 3.99 -8.19 8.03
N GLY A 25 3.86 -7.71 6.79
CA GLY A 25 4.69 -8.13 5.66
C GLY A 25 6.06 -7.43 5.58
N PHE A 26 6.32 -6.37 6.37
CA PHE A 26 7.53 -5.55 6.24
C PHE A 26 8.83 -6.32 6.45
N SER A 27 8.84 -7.28 7.38
CA SER A 27 10.03 -8.07 7.73
C SER A 27 10.40 -9.18 6.73
N LEU A 28 9.56 -9.45 5.72
CA LEU A 28 9.73 -10.62 4.83
C LEU A 28 10.84 -10.48 3.78
N ASN A 29 11.54 -9.34 3.75
CA ASN A 29 12.62 -9.06 2.78
C ASN A 29 13.90 -9.89 2.94
N GLY A 30 14.00 -10.77 3.93
CA GLY A 30 15.21 -11.55 4.19
C GLY A 30 16.38 -10.65 4.62
N VAL A 31 16.64 -10.61 5.93
CA VAL A 31 17.82 -10.00 6.56
C VAL A 31 18.04 -8.50 6.23
N GLY A 32 17.44 -7.65 7.07
CA GLY A 32 18.06 -6.41 7.49
C GLY A 32 18.10 -5.25 6.47
N PRO A 33 18.64 -4.10 6.89
CA PRO A 33 18.57 -2.86 6.15
C PRO A 33 19.55 -2.95 4.97
N SER A 34 19.10 -3.45 3.82
CA SER A 34 19.71 -3.09 2.55
C SER A 34 19.32 -1.65 2.20
N LEU A 35 19.75 -0.74 3.07
CA LEU A 35 19.96 0.67 2.80
C LEU A 35 20.88 0.75 1.59
N ASN A 36 20.36 1.19 0.44
CA ASN A 36 21.09 2.07 -0.49
C ASN A 36 20.26 2.39 -1.75
N HIS A 37 18.98 2.72 -1.60
CA HIS A 37 18.25 3.48 -2.63
C HIS A 37 17.84 4.87 -2.12
N ARG A 38 18.76 5.54 -1.40
CA ARG A 38 18.72 7.00 -1.16
C ARG A 38 18.95 7.84 -2.44
N LEU A 39 19.03 7.20 -3.61
CA LEU A 39 19.32 7.87 -4.88
C LEU A 39 18.07 8.37 -5.63
N ASN A 40 16.87 8.06 -5.13
CA ASN A 40 15.63 8.64 -5.63
C ASN A 40 14.82 9.07 -4.40
N GLY A 41 14.18 10.25 -4.45
CA GLY A 41 13.37 10.77 -3.35
C GLY A 41 12.43 9.72 -2.75
N ASN A 42 12.16 9.81 -1.45
CA ASN A 42 11.31 8.83 -0.77
C ASN A 42 9.95 8.79 -1.49
N GLN A 43 9.58 7.64 -2.10
CA GLN A 43 8.33 7.52 -2.85
C GLN A 43 7.11 7.83 -1.97
N ILE A 44 7.21 7.62 -0.67
CA ILE A 44 6.16 7.97 0.30
C ILE A 44 6.06 9.47 0.50
N GLU A 45 7.19 10.18 0.49
CA GLU A 45 7.19 11.65 0.53
C GLU A 45 6.57 12.23 -0.74
N LEU A 46 6.94 11.70 -1.91
CA LEU A 46 6.32 12.08 -3.19
C LEU A 46 4.81 11.76 -3.22
N LEU A 47 4.38 10.64 -2.62
CA LEU A 47 2.96 10.34 -2.46
C LEU A 47 2.25 11.41 -1.64
N ARG A 48 2.81 11.77 -0.48
CA ARG A 48 2.26 12.82 0.39
C ARG A 48 2.18 14.16 -0.34
N ASP A 49 3.23 14.54 -1.05
CA ASP A 49 3.26 15.77 -1.88
C ASP A 49 2.20 15.76 -3.00
N SER A 50 1.79 14.57 -3.45
CA SER A 50 0.71 14.39 -4.43
C SER A 50 -0.70 14.35 -3.83
N GLY A 51 -0.83 14.56 -2.52
CA GLY A 51 -2.10 14.51 -1.78
C GLY A 51 -2.55 13.09 -1.44
N VAL A 52 -1.62 12.13 -1.36
CA VAL A 52 -1.89 10.74 -0.97
C VAL A 52 -1.21 10.43 0.35
N GLU A 53 -2.00 10.24 1.39
CA GLU A 53 -1.50 9.79 2.69
C GLU A 53 -1.10 8.31 2.64
N CYS A 54 -0.16 7.91 3.49
CA CYS A 54 0.25 6.52 3.62
C CYS A 54 0.23 6.11 5.10
N VAL A 55 -0.59 5.12 5.43
CA VAL A 55 -0.79 4.63 6.79
C VAL A 55 -0.57 3.13 6.83
N ALA A 56 0.19 2.66 7.80
CA ALA A 56 0.45 1.26 8.06
C ALA A 56 -0.19 0.82 9.38
N PHE A 57 -0.54 -0.46 9.47
CA PHE A 57 -0.99 -1.06 10.74
C PHE A 57 -0.37 -2.43 10.98
N SER A 58 -0.25 -2.80 12.24
CA SER A 58 0.16 -4.14 12.67
C SER A 58 -0.74 -4.66 13.80
N GLY A 59 -0.92 -5.98 13.85
CA GLY A 59 -1.69 -6.64 14.91
C GLY A 59 -0.95 -6.71 16.25
N ALA A 60 0.38 -6.58 16.21
CA ALA A 60 1.25 -6.65 17.38
C ALA A 60 2.30 -5.55 17.33
N LYS A 61 2.85 -5.22 18.50
CA LYS A 61 4.00 -4.32 18.60
C LYS A 61 5.27 -5.02 18.14
N SER A 62 6.07 -4.37 17.30
CA SER A 62 7.34 -4.90 16.81
C SER A 62 8.30 -3.78 16.48
N GLU A 63 9.47 -3.79 17.13
CA GLU A 63 10.55 -2.84 16.86
C GLU A 63 11.06 -2.95 15.41
N GLU A 64 11.05 -4.15 14.84
CA GLU A 64 11.46 -4.38 13.46
C GLU A 64 10.49 -3.71 12.47
N ILE A 65 9.18 -3.91 12.66
CA ILE A 65 8.15 -3.28 11.82
C ILE A 65 8.20 -1.75 11.97
N SER A 66 8.32 -1.27 13.22
CA SER A 66 8.45 0.15 13.53
C SER A 66 9.65 0.78 12.83
N SER A 67 10.82 0.13 12.88
CA SER A 67 12.04 0.59 12.21
C SER A 67 11.87 0.66 10.69
N VAL A 68 11.18 -0.31 10.08
CA VAL A 68 10.92 -0.29 8.63
C VAL A 68 9.92 0.81 8.26
N ALA A 69 8.87 1.01 9.05
CA ALA A 69 7.89 2.07 8.83
C ALA A 69 8.54 3.46 8.93
N GLU A 70 9.38 3.69 9.94
CA GLU A 70 10.15 4.93 10.11
C GLU A 70 11.10 5.17 8.93
N ASN A 71 11.83 4.14 8.49
CA ASN A 71 12.71 4.23 7.33
C ASN A 71 11.97 4.53 6.02
N LEU A 72 10.70 4.12 5.90
CA LEU A 72 9.85 4.46 4.78
C LEU A 72 9.15 5.82 4.95
N GLY A 73 9.13 6.38 6.16
CA GLY A 73 8.39 7.61 6.48
C GLY A 73 6.87 7.42 6.43
N ILE A 74 6.39 6.28 6.92
CA ILE A 74 4.97 5.88 6.98
C ILE A 74 4.51 5.91 8.44
N GLU A 75 3.32 6.46 8.70
CA GLU A 75 2.70 6.39 10.03
C GLU A 75 2.26 4.95 10.34
N LEU A 76 2.67 4.42 11.51
CA LEU A 76 2.36 3.06 11.94
C LEU A 76 1.41 3.04 13.14
N HIS A 77 0.29 2.34 13.01
CA HIS A 77 -0.59 1.98 14.12
C HIS A 77 -0.37 0.54 14.55
N GLU A 78 0.16 0.34 15.76
CA GLU A 78 0.39 -0.99 16.31
C GLU A 78 -0.76 -1.46 17.21
N ALA A 79 -0.78 -2.76 17.51
CA ALA A 79 -1.77 -3.41 18.36
C ALA A 79 -3.21 -3.25 17.84
N VAL A 80 -3.38 -3.23 16.51
CA VAL A 80 -4.69 -3.22 15.85
C VAL A 80 -5.23 -4.64 15.80
N SER A 81 -6.09 -4.98 16.76
CA SER A 81 -6.68 -6.32 16.90
C SER A 81 -7.83 -6.60 15.94
N ASP A 82 -8.55 -5.57 15.51
CA ASP A 82 -9.60 -5.64 14.49
C ASP A 82 -9.42 -4.52 13.47
N ILE A 83 -9.25 -4.91 12.21
CA ILE A 83 -9.04 -4.00 11.10
C ILE A 83 -10.31 -3.22 10.74
N LYS A 84 -11.51 -3.75 10.99
CA LYS A 84 -12.78 -3.08 10.62
C LYS A 84 -12.97 -1.74 11.34
N PRO A 85 -12.90 -1.65 12.68
CA PRO A 85 -13.04 -0.37 13.38
C PRO A 85 -11.86 0.56 13.09
N PHE A 86 -10.66 0.02 12.91
CA PHE A 86 -9.49 0.80 12.51
C PHE A 86 -9.71 1.46 11.14
N TYR A 87 -10.07 0.67 10.12
CA TYR A 87 -10.38 1.14 8.78
C TYR A 87 -11.50 2.20 8.78
N ALA A 88 -12.59 1.94 9.48
CA ALA A 88 -13.71 2.87 9.57
C ALA A 88 -13.30 4.21 10.21
N LYS A 89 -12.49 4.16 11.27
CA LYS A 89 -11.95 5.33 11.96
C LYS A 89 -11.02 6.12 11.04
N THR A 90 -10.00 5.48 10.45
CA THR A 90 -9.04 6.13 9.54
C THR A 90 -9.74 6.77 8.34
N LYS A 91 -10.70 6.05 7.74
CA LYS A 91 -11.52 6.58 6.64
C LYS A 91 -12.31 7.83 7.07
N SER A 92 -12.91 7.80 8.25
CA SER A 92 -13.69 8.92 8.79
C SER A 92 -12.81 10.13 9.12
N GLU A 93 -11.64 9.92 9.74
CA GLU A 93 -10.71 11.00 10.12
C GLU A 93 -10.18 11.74 8.89
N LEU A 94 -9.93 11.01 7.80
CA LEU A 94 -9.46 11.58 6.54
C LEU A 94 -10.59 12.05 5.60
N SER A 95 -11.86 11.88 6.01
CA SER A 95 -13.04 12.20 5.20
C SER A 95 -12.99 11.57 3.80
N LEU A 96 -12.65 10.29 3.75
CA LEU A 96 -12.50 9.52 2.51
C LEU A 96 -13.69 8.58 2.29
N SER A 97 -13.86 8.20 1.03
CA SER A 97 -14.73 7.12 0.60
C SER A 97 -13.91 5.90 0.18
N ASP A 98 -14.53 4.73 0.06
CA ASP A 98 -13.80 3.48 -0.17
C ASP A 98 -13.10 3.43 -1.56
N HIS A 99 -13.51 4.28 -2.51
CA HIS A 99 -12.88 4.41 -3.83
C HIS A 99 -11.64 5.32 -3.84
N GLU A 100 -11.41 6.07 -2.76
CA GLU A 100 -10.23 6.90 -2.59
C GLU A 100 -9.13 6.17 -1.80
N ILE A 101 -9.32 4.88 -1.50
CA ILE A 101 -8.39 4.09 -0.68
C ILE A 101 -7.80 2.95 -1.51
N ALA A 102 -6.48 2.82 -1.43
CA ALA A 102 -5.73 1.67 -1.89
C ALA A 102 -5.26 0.86 -0.69
N PHE A 103 -5.24 -0.47 -0.78
CA PHE A 103 -4.84 -1.31 0.35
C PHE A 103 -3.89 -2.43 -0.05
N ILE A 104 -2.73 -2.51 0.61
CA ILE A 104 -1.78 -3.62 0.49
C ILE A 104 -2.09 -4.66 1.56
N CYS A 105 -2.63 -5.78 1.10
CA CYS A 105 -3.10 -6.92 1.89
C CYS A 105 -2.02 -7.99 2.01
N ARG A 106 -2.09 -8.78 3.07
CA ARG A 106 -1.14 -9.86 3.38
C ARG A 106 -1.85 -11.19 3.61
N ASP A 107 -2.91 -11.24 4.39
CA ASP A 107 -3.55 -12.52 4.76
C ASP A 107 -5.08 -12.43 4.99
N TYR A 108 -5.65 -13.50 5.52
CA TYR A 108 -7.08 -13.65 5.75
C TYR A 108 -7.67 -12.59 6.68
N THR A 109 -6.87 -11.96 7.54
CA THR A 109 -7.36 -10.90 8.43
C THR A 109 -7.78 -9.65 7.67
N ASP A 110 -7.31 -9.48 6.44
CA ASP A 110 -7.57 -8.32 5.58
C ASP A 110 -8.86 -8.45 4.75
N LEU A 111 -9.28 -9.69 4.46
CA LEU A 111 -10.46 -10.01 3.65
C LEU A 111 -11.74 -9.22 4.02
N PRO A 112 -12.04 -8.97 5.31
CA PRO A 112 -13.28 -8.29 5.67
C PRO A 112 -13.39 -6.83 5.19
N ILE A 113 -12.28 -6.15 4.89
CA ILE A 113 -12.31 -4.78 4.35
C ILE A 113 -11.97 -4.72 2.86
N MET A 114 -11.28 -5.73 2.31
CA MET A 114 -10.90 -5.79 0.89
C MET A 114 -12.09 -5.57 -0.05
N LYS A 115 -13.26 -6.12 0.29
CA LYS A 115 -14.47 -6.05 -0.54
C LYS A 115 -15.06 -4.64 -0.70
N ASN A 116 -14.72 -3.72 0.21
CA ASN A 116 -15.21 -2.35 0.15
C ASN A 116 -14.27 -1.47 -0.68
N ILE A 117 -12.98 -1.81 -0.70
CA ILE A 117 -11.90 -0.97 -1.23
C ILE A 117 -11.74 -1.23 -2.72
N THR A 118 -11.68 -0.16 -3.50
CA THR A 118 -11.65 -0.24 -4.97
C THR A 118 -10.33 -0.80 -5.51
N PHE A 119 -9.20 -0.43 -4.90
CA PHE A 119 -7.90 -0.96 -5.28
C PHE A 119 -7.26 -1.74 -4.14
N THR A 120 -7.25 -3.06 -4.24
CA THR A 120 -6.52 -3.95 -3.33
C THR A 120 -5.32 -4.57 -4.04
N ALA A 121 -4.16 -4.44 -3.43
CA ALA A 121 -2.94 -5.11 -3.84
C ALA A 121 -2.60 -6.22 -2.85
N VAL A 122 -1.96 -7.28 -3.33
CA VAL A 122 -1.54 -8.40 -2.48
C VAL A 122 -0.10 -8.79 -2.79
N THR A 123 0.66 -9.19 -1.78
CA THR A 123 2.05 -9.64 -1.96
C THR A 123 2.12 -11.09 -2.49
N PRO A 124 3.23 -11.47 -3.17
CA PRO A 124 3.45 -12.83 -3.67
C PRO A 124 3.40 -13.95 -2.63
N ASP A 125 3.63 -13.66 -1.35
CA ASP A 125 3.63 -14.65 -0.26
C ASP A 125 2.24 -14.87 0.35
N ALA A 126 1.24 -14.08 -0.03
CA ALA A 126 -0.11 -14.18 0.51
C ALA A 126 -0.81 -15.51 0.12
N PRO A 127 -1.79 -15.98 0.94
CA PRO A 127 -2.60 -17.14 0.61
C PRO A 127 -3.37 -16.97 -0.71
N LEU A 128 -3.55 -18.08 -1.45
CA LEU A 128 -4.23 -18.04 -2.76
C LEU A 128 -5.64 -17.43 -2.69
N ALA A 129 -6.40 -17.73 -1.63
CA ALA A 129 -7.73 -17.20 -1.43
C ALA A 129 -7.76 -15.67 -1.19
N VAL A 130 -6.68 -15.10 -0.66
CA VAL A 130 -6.54 -13.64 -0.52
C VAL A 130 -6.17 -13.03 -1.87
N LYS A 131 -5.28 -13.71 -2.62
CA LYS A 131 -4.90 -13.27 -3.96
C LYS A 131 -6.07 -13.24 -4.94
N SER A 132 -6.98 -14.21 -4.87
CA SER A 132 -8.16 -14.27 -5.74
C SER A 132 -9.14 -13.12 -5.54
N GLU A 133 -9.10 -12.45 -4.37
CA GLU A 133 -9.95 -11.30 -4.06
C GLU A 133 -9.25 -9.95 -4.33
N SER A 134 -7.96 -9.97 -4.69
CA SER A 134 -7.18 -8.76 -4.92
C SER A 134 -7.32 -8.25 -6.36
N TYR A 135 -7.28 -6.93 -6.54
CA TYR A 135 -7.24 -6.31 -7.86
C TYR A 135 -5.86 -6.47 -8.52
N TYR A 136 -4.80 -6.38 -7.73
CA TYR A 136 -3.42 -6.37 -8.22
C TYR A 136 -2.51 -7.30 -7.42
N ALA A 137 -1.79 -8.19 -8.11
CA ALA A 137 -0.72 -8.96 -7.53
C ALA A 137 0.60 -8.18 -7.65
N ALA A 138 1.17 -7.76 -6.53
CA ALA A 138 2.47 -7.09 -6.50
C ALA A 138 3.58 -8.06 -6.89
N TYR A 139 4.66 -7.53 -7.48
CA TYR A 139 5.88 -8.31 -7.74
C TYR A 139 6.79 -8.32 -6.52
N GLY A 140 6.81 -7.22 -5.76
CA GLY A 140 7.57 -7.09 -4.51
C GLY A 140 6.88 -7.71 -3.30
N ILE A 141 7.67 -8.00 -2.27
CA ILE A 141 7.22 -8.33 -0.90
C ILE A 141 7.62 -7.20 0.05
N GLY A 142 7.00 -7.13 1.23
CA GLY A 142 7.33 -6.16 2.27
C GLY A 142 7.44 -4.72 1.75
N SER A 143 8.54 -4.05 2.06
CA SER A 143 8.76 -2.65 1.64
C SER A 143 8.87 -2.46 0.12
N HIS A 144 9.23 -3.50 -0.64
CA HIS A 144 9.24 -3.41 -2.11
C HIS A 144 7.83 -3.35 -2.68
N ALA A 145 6.87 -4.09 -2.10
CA ALA A 145 5.46 -3.98 -2.48
C ALA A 145 4.94 -2.56 -2.26
N VAL A 146 5.26 -1.96 -1.11
CA VAL A 146 4.87 -0.57 -0.82
C VAL A 146 5.40 0.40 -1.87
N ARG A 147 6.69 0.31 -2.20
CA ARG A 147 7.32 1.19 -3.21
C ARG A 147 6.75 0.98 -4.60
N GLU A 148 6.43 -0.26 -4.95
CA GLU A 148 5.79 -0.62 -6.22
C GLU A 148 4.42 0.05 -6.34
N ILE A 149 3.54 -0.15 -5.36
CA ILE A 149 2.19 0.42 -5.36
C ILE A 149 2.23 1.94 -5.29
N ALA A 150 3.10 2.53 -4.47
CA ALA A 150 3.33 3.96 -4.42
C ALA A 150 3.73 4.52 -5.80
N SER A 151 4.62 3.83 -6.51
CA SER A 151 5.05 4.22 -7.85
C SER A 151 3.91 4.13 -8.88
N LEU A 152 3.04 3.11 -8.78
CA LEU A 152 1.86 2.99 -9.64
C LEU A 152 0.87 4.14 -9.42
N ILE A 153 0.58 4.47 -8.15
CA ILE A 153 -0.30 5.60 -7.80
C ILE A 153 0.29 6.91 -8.34
N LEU A 154 1.56 7.20 -8.06
CA LEU A 154 2.23 8.41 -8.56
C LEU A 154 2.18 8.54 -10.09
N LYS A 155 2.43 7.42 -10.80
CA LYS A 155 2.32 7.40 -12.27
C LYS A 155 0.89 7.67 -12.73
N SER A 156 -0.13 7.13 -12.06
CA SER A 156 -1.53 7.37 -12.40
C SER A 156 -1.95 8.83 -12.22
N LYS A 157 -1.39 9.52 -11.23
CA LYS A 157 -1.59 10.96 -11.00
C LYS A 157 -0.91 11.80 -12.07
N ARG A 158 0.32 11.42 -12.44
CA ARG A 158 1.10 12.12 -13.49
C ARG A 158 0.54 11.92 -14.89
N TYR A 159 -0.07 10.76 -15.17
CA TYR A 159 -0.57 10.38 -16.49
C TYR A 159 -2.03 9.90 -16.42
N PRO A 160 -3.00 10.80 -16.18
CA PRO A 160 -4.41 10.44 -15.94
C PRO A 160 -5.10 9.79 -17.16
N ASN A 161 -4.60 10.02 -18.38
CA ASN A 161 -5.14 9.44 -19.61
C ASN A 161 -4.42 8.14 -20.04
N GLY A 162 -3.59 7.58 -19.15
CA GLY A 162 -2.66 6.51 -19.49
C GLY A 162 -1.34 7.04 -20.04
N TRP A 163 -0.33 6.17 -20.05
CA TRP A 163 1.03 6.53 -20.46
C TRP A 163 1.47 5.67 -21.65
N SER A 164 1.93 6.31 -22.72
CA SER A 164 2.67 5.67 -23.81
C SER A 164 3.97 6.46 -23.98
N GLU A 165 5.10 5.81 -23.72
CA GLU A 165 6.38 6.19 -24.33
C GLU A 165 6.37 5.87 -25.82
#